data_AF-A0A9D7P9K8-F1
#
_entry.id   AF-A0A9D7P9K8-F1
#
_cell.length_a   1.000
_cell.length_b   1.000
_cell.length_c   1.000
_cell.angle_alpha   90.00
_cell.angle_beta   90.00
_cell.angle_gamma   90.00
#
_symmetry.space_group_name_H-M   'P 1'
#
loop_
_entity.id
_entity.type
_entity.pdbx_description
1 polymer ?
#
loop_
_entity_poly.entity_id
_entity_poly.type
_entity_poly.pdbx_seq_one_letter_code
_entity_poly.pdbx_strand_id
1 'polypeptide(L)'
;MGLRADEVYEAGLELDLDERTIVAHRLLASLHPEDDAGVPEIDEAWREEIASRLDDVLTGRVELVPFEQTREKTRALIEALRR
;
A
#
# COMPACT_ATOMS: atom_id res chain seq x y z
N MET A 1 -6.47 -31.98 -9.04
CA MET A 1 -6.09 -32.20 -7.63
C MET A 1 -5.20 -31.03 -7.26
N GLY A 2 -5.62 -30.16 -6.33
CA GLY A 2 -4.84 -28.98 -5.96
C GLY A 2 -3.78 -29.32 -4.92
N LEU A 3 -2.66 -28.60 -4.92
CA LEU A 3 -1.69 -28.61 -3.84
C LEU A 3 -2.32 -28.07 -2.55
N ARG A 4 -1.94 -28.60 -1.40
CA ARG A 4 -2.33 -28.06 -0.09
C ARG A 4 -1.48 -26.83 0.26
N ALA A 5 -2.02 -25.92 1.08
CA ALA A 5 -1.31 -24.70 1.48
C ALA A 5 0.06 -25.01 2.11
N ASP A 6 0.15 -26.05 2.95
CA ASP A 6 1.41 -26.48 3.56
C ASP A 6 2.45 -26.93 2.53
N GLU A 7 2.00 -27.60 1.46
CA GLU A 7 2.89 -28.10 0.40
C GLU A 7 3.46 -26.95 -0.43
N VAL A 8 2.66 -25.89 -0.65
CA VAL A 8 3.11 -24.66 -1.30
C VAL A 8 4.09 -23.90 -0.41
N TYR A 9 3.85 -23.88 0.90
CA TYR A 9 4.71 -23.22 1.87
C TYR A 9 6.09 -23.88 1.94
N GLU A 10 6.13 -25.21 2.13
CA GLU A 10 7.39 -25.97 2.19
C GLU A 10 8.20 -25.83 0.89
N ALA A 11 7.54 -25.93 -0.27
CA ALA A 11 8.21 -25.71 -1.55
C ALA A 11 8.77 -24.28 -1.69
N GLY A 12 8.10 -23.27 -1.11
CA GLY A 12 8.60 -21.90 -1.10
C GLY A 12 9.82 -21.69 -0.19
N LEU A 13 9.98 -22.51 0.86
CA LEU A 13 11.14 -22.47 1.74
C LEU A 13 12.40 -23.07 1.10
N GLU A 14 12.25 -23.96 0.11
CA GLU A 14 13.37 -24.53 -0.65
C GLU A 14 14.00 -23.53 -1.64
N LEU A 15 13.28 -22.45 -1.97
CA LEU A 15 13.78 -21.38 -2.84
C LEU A 15 14.79 -20.48 -2.14
N ASP A 16 15.65 -19.82 -2.92
CA ASP A 16 16.48 -18.74 -2.39
C ASP A 16 15.65 -17.50 -2.01
N LEU A 17 16.28 -16.50 -1.41
CA LEU A 17 15.58 -15.30 -0.93
C LEU A 17 14.89 -14.52 -2.07
N ASP A 18 15.54 -14.40 -3.21
CA ASP A 18 15.06 -13.59 -4.34
C ASP A 18 13.89 -14.31 -5.02
N GLU A 19 14.04 -15.61 -5.28
CA GLU A 19 13.01 -16.46 -5.84
C GLU A 19 11.78 -16.54 -4.93
N ARG A 20 11.98 -16.74 -3.61
CA ARG A 20 10.90 -16.75 -2.62
C ARG A 20 10.15 -15.42 -2.58
N THR A 21 10.86 -14.29 -2.71
CA THR A 21 10.24 -12.95 -2.73
C THR A 21 9.34 -12.78 -3.95
N ILE A 22 9.79 -13.22 -5.12
CA ILE A 22 9.00 -13.18 -6.36
C ILE A 22 7.72 -14.01 -6.23
N VAL A 23 7.82 -15.23 -5.70
CA VAL A 23 6.65 -16.11 -5.52
C VAL A 23 5.67 -15.51 -4.52
N ALA A 24 6.15 -15.00 -3.38
CA ALA A 24 5.31 -14.36 -2.38
C ALA A 24 4.55 -13.15 -2.95
N HIS A 25 5.22 -12.28 -3.71
CA HIS A 25 4.59 -11.13 -4.36
C HIS A 25 3.52 -11.54 -5.35
N ARG A 26 3.76 -12.58 -6.17
CA ARG A 26 2.77 -13.08 -7.14
C ARG A 26 1.56 -13.69 -6.46
N LEU A 27 1.76 -14.47 -5.39
CA LEU A 27 0.66 -15.03 -4.61
C LEU A 27 -0.16 -13.93 -3.95
N LEU A 28 0.49 -12.91 -3.38
CA LEU A 28 -0.19 -11.74 -2.81
C LEU A 28 -1.01 -11.00 -3.87
N ALA A 29 -0.43 -10.75 -5.05
CA ALA A 29 -1.13 -10.10 -6.17
C ALA A 29 -2.34 -10.94 -6.63
N SER A 30 -2.26 -12.27 -6.60
CA SER A 30 -3.39 -13.13 -6.98
C SER A 30 -4.61 -13.03 -6.06
N LEU A 31 -4.43 -12.53 -4.82
CA LEU A 31 -5.55 -12.26 -3.90
C LEU A 31 -6.31 -10.99 -4.29
N HIS A 32 -5.68 -10.14 -5.08
CA HIS A 32 -6.21 -8.90 -5.62
C HIS A 32 -6.08 -8.95 -7.14
N PRO A 33 -6.77 -9.88 -7.83
CA PRO A 33 -6.72 -9.93 -9.29
C PRO A 33 -7.13 -8.55 -9.80
N GLU A 34 -6.46 -8.10 -10.87
CA GLU A 34 -6.57 -6.76 -11.47
C GLU A 34 -7.99 -6.35 -11.91
N ASP A 35 -9.04 -7.04 -11.52
CA ASP A 35 -10.41 -6.49 -11.46
C ASP A 35 -10.51 -5.32 -10.45
N ASP A 36 -9.53 -5.19 -9.55
CA ASP A 36 -9.25 -4.01 -8.71
C ASP A 36 -8.06 -3.17 -9.23
N ALA A 37 -7.60 -3.39 -10.48
CA ALA A 37 -6.81 -2.38 -11.16
C ALA A 37 -7.67 -1.13 -11.18
N GLY A 38 -7.21 -0.09 -10.48
CA GLY A 38 -7.99 1.08 -10.13
C GLY A 38 -8.92 1.46 -11.25
N VAL A 39 -10.22 1.54 -10.94
CA VAL A 39 -11.22 2.15 -11.81
C VAL A 39 -10.55 3.39 -12.42
N PRO A 40 -10.36 3.49 -13.75
CA PRO A 40 -9.49 4.52 -14.35
C PRO A 40 -9.82 5.94 -13.88
N GLU A 41 -11.08 6.17 -13.52
CA GLU A 41 -11.60 7.37 -12.89
C GLU A 41 -11.03 7.62 -11.48
N ILE A 42 -10.87 6.58 -10.66
CA ILE A 42 -10.18 6.63 -9.35
C ILE A 42 -8.70 6.97 -9.55
N ASP A 43 -8.03 6.33 -10.50
CA ASP A 43 -6.60 6.59 -10.78
C ASP A 43 -6.38 8.00 -11.31
N GLU A 44 -7.29 8.52 -12.14
CA GLU A 44 -7.26 9.91 -12.60
C GLU A 44 -7.52 10.88 -11.45
N ALA A 45 -8.54 10.64 -10.62
CA ALA A 45 -8.84 11.47 -9.46
C ALA A 45 -7.66 11.54 -8.47
N TRP A 46 -6.96 10.42 -8.24
CA TRP A 46 -5.75 10.41 -7.42
C TRP A 46 -4.60 11.17 -8.08
N ARG A 47 -4.42 11.08 -9.40
CA ARG A 47 -3.40 11.85 -10.13
C ARG A 47 -3.65 13.35 -10.02
N GLU A 48 -4.90 13.79 -10.18
CA GLU A 48 -5.29 15.19 -10.02
C GLU A 48 -5.01 15.69 -8.58
N GLU A 49 -5.43 14.93 -7.56
CA GLU A 49 -5.21 15.31 -6.16
C GLU A 49 -3.71 15.38 -5.80
N ILE A 50 -2.91 14.40 -6.23
CA ILE A 50 -1.46 14.40 -6.00
C ILE A 50 -0.81 15.61 -6.67
N ALA A 51 -1.18 15.91 -7.92
CA ALA A 51 -0.65 17.08 -8.63
C ALA A 51 -1.01 18.39 -7.94
N SER A 52 -2.27 18.53 -7.50
CA SER A 52 -2.74 19.70 -6.75
C SER A 52 -1.98 19.88 -5.44
N ARG A 53 -1.84 18.82 -4.64
CA ARG A 53 -1.10 18.88 -3.37
C ARG A 53 0.38 19.18 -3.56
N LEU A 54 0.98 18.61 -4.60
CA LEU A 54 2.38 18.91 -4.91
C LEU A 54 2.54 20.39 -5.26
N ASP A 55 1.63 20.97 -6.06
CA ASP A 55 1.66 22.39 -6.38
C ASP A 55 1.46 23.27 -5.14
N ASP A 56 0.53 22.91 -4.24
CA ASP A 56 0.34 23.61 -2.97
C ASP A 56 1.63 23.65 -2.13
N VAL A 57 2.35 22.53 -2.08
CA VAL A 57 3.62 22.39 -1.37
C VAL A 57 4.71 23.24 -2.04
N LEU A 58 4.88 23.11 -3.36
CA LEU A 58 5.94 23.79 -4.11
C LEU A 58 5.74 25.31 -4.17
N THR A 59 4.49 25.76 -4.21
CA THR A 59 4.14 27.19 -4.23
C THR A 59 3.99 27.80 -2.83
N GLY A 60 4.11 26.99 -1.77
CA GLY A 60 4.01 27.44 -0.39
C GLY A 60 2.60 27.87 0.03
N ARG A 61 1.55 27.36 -0.65
CA ARG A 61 0.15 27.60 -0.27
C ARG A 61 -0.26 26.85 1.00
N VAL A 62 0.56 25.89 1.43
CA VAL A 62 0.37 25.14 2.66
C VAL A 62 1.59 25.26 3.57
N GLU A 63 1.34 25.30 4.87
CA GLU A 63 2.38 25.23 5.90
C GLU A 63 2.74 23.76 6.15
N LEU A 64 4.01 23.42 5.92
CA LEU A 64 4.52 22.08 6.23
C LEU A 64 4.91 21.99 7.70
N VAL A 65 4.55 20.88 8.32
CA VAL A 65 4.99 20.52 9.67
C VAL A 65 5.96 19.34 9.63
N PRO A 66 6.85 19.20 10.62
CA PRO A 66 7.64 18.00 10.80
C PRO A 66 6.77 16.75 10.86
N PHE A 67 7.21 15.67 10.21
CA PHE A 67 6.49 14.40 10.15
C PHE A 67 6.06 13.88 11.54
N GLU A 68 6.91 14.05 12.54
CA GLU A 68 6.64 13.62 13.91
C GLU A 68 5.36 14.23 14.50
N GLN A 69 5.10 15.51 14.23
CA GLN A 69 3.88 16.18 14.69
C GLN A 69 2.63 15.58 14.04
N THR A 70 2.67 15.32 12.73
CA THR A 70 1.58 14.65 12.02
C THR A 70 1.35 13.23 12.54
N ARG A 71 2.42 12.49 12.82
CA ARG A 71 2.34 11.12 13.33
C ARG A 71 1.70 11.06 14.71
N GLU A 72 2.10 11.94 15.62
CA GLU A 72 1.51 12.06 16.96
C GLU A 72 0.02 12.40 16.89
N LYS A 73 -0.34 13.39 16.06
CA LYS A 73 -1.74 13.80 15.85
C LYS A 73 -2.59 12.64 15.33
N THR A 74 -2.11 11.92 14.32
CA THR A 74 -2.81 10.76 13.74
C THR A 74 -3.01 9.66 14.78
N ARG A 75 -1.99 9.35 15.59
CA ARG A 75 -2.11 8.36 16.67
C ARG A 75 -3.19 8.76 17.68
N ALA A 76 -3.17 10.01 18.15
CA ALA A 76 -4.17 10.52 19.08
C ALA A 76 -5.61 10.42 18.53
N LEU A 77 -5.80 10.73 17.23
CA LEU A 77 -7.10 10.60 16.57
C LEU A 77 -7.58 9.15 16.51
N ILE A 78 -6.71 8.20 16.15
CA ILE A 78 -7.04 6.78 16.12
C ILE A 78 -7.41 6.27 17.52
N GLU A 79 -6.66 6.69 18.55
CA GLU A 79 -6.96 6.32 19.94
C GLU A 79 -8.29 6.90 20.44
N ALA A 80 -8.65 8.11 20.01
CA ALA A 80 -9.94 8.71 20.31
C ALA A 80 -11.11 7.94 19.69
N LEU A 81 -10.95 7.43 18.46
CA LEU A 81 -11.97 6.64 17.75
C LEU A 81 -12.15 5.21 18.30
N ARG A 82 -11.20 4.72 19.12
CA ARG A 82 -11.24 3.39 19.72
C ARG A 82 -11.93 3.34 21.09
N ARG A 83 -12.32 4.49 21.64
CA ARG A 83 -13.05 4.61 22.91
C ARG A 83 -14.55 4.70 22.67
#